data_AF-A0A917G7M7-F1
#
_entry.id   AF-A0A917G7M7-F1
#
_cell.length_a   1.000
_cell.length_b   1.000
_cell.length_c   1.000
_cell.angle_alpha   90.00
_cell.angle_beta   90.00
_cell.angle_gamma   90.00
#
_symmetry.space_group_name_H-M   'P 1'
#
loop_
_entity.id
_entity.type
_entity.pdbx_description
1 polymer ?
#
loop_
_entity_poly.entity_id
_entity_poly.type
_entity_poly.pdbx_seq_one_letter_code
_entity_poly.pdbx_strand_id
1 'polypeptide(L)'
;MGRPSRSEYTARIRRLVDRLRTDIRSGELRSGDYIPSEVELGSTYGLSKESVRKALDILVEEGMIVKIKRVGNRVAIPAYAQGKMVDAVQDTERRTILRFAYYPSMDTEVNMKEAIAEFESANPSIGIQLLPTPFPVDYVEHGIADVITLTNWDALKLREQDPSWSMLASAPHSEAAHPLLYTPFLGPAGRTAAAPFVFSPIVLCYNRQHFMSCQLEEPQQGWTWDRLLHTSRVLSGQLGVIGFAAHMQSVNRWPVFLLQNGFRLQNGEEGDAVDRPAFWESLRMARNLIYQQGGAAPFWSENDADAERWFREGRVSIIMTSYFGINRWRDTGIDYGISELPGLKSDSTLLLVTGLAISGKAKYPDASRALVRFLCSPKIQSGIRRSTLTLPAHLEALTIRDGLAGNRPQREPDLNGIWGKCKFYSDLQLGTKALESVREELKTYWSKLEDETEAGKRLDMLID
;
A
#
# COMPACT_ATOMS: atom_id res chain seq x y z
N MET A 1 -16.41 49.76 -8.30
CA MET A 1 -17.00 48.83 -9.29
C MET A 1 -18.48 48.66 -8.96
N GLY A 2 -19.38 48.89 -9.93
CA GLY A 2 -20.83 48.77 -9.72
C GLY A 2 -21.26 47.33 -9.42
N ARG A 3 -22.36 47.15 -8.68
CA ARG A 3 -22.95 45.82 -8.43
C ARG A 3 -23.34 45.19 -9.78
N PRO A 4 -22.89 43.96 -10.09
CA PRO A 4 -23.19 43.31 -11.37
C PRO A 4 -24.70 43.17 -11.54
N SER A 5 -25.16 43.31 -12.79
CA SER A 5 -26.57 43.14 -13.14
C SER A 5 -27.04 41.71 -12.88
N ARG A 6 -28.34 41.51 -12.63
CA ARG A 6 -28.94 40.18 -12.40
C ARG A 6 -28.67 39.21 -13.57
N SER A 7 -28.53 39.73 -14.78
CA SER A 7 -28.16 38.98 -15.99
C SER A 7 -26.70 38.49 -15.94
N GLU A 8 -25.75 39.37 -15.63
CA GLU A 8 -24.33 39.02 -15.53
C GLU A 8 -24.05 38.02 -14.39
N TYR A 9 -24.76 38.15 -13.27
CA TYR A 9 -24.64 37.22 -12.16
C TYR A 9 -25.12 35.80 -12.52
N THR A 10 -26.25 35.71 -13.24
CA THR A 10 -26.78 34.42 -13.71
C THR A 10 -25.84 33.78 -14.74
N ALA A 11 -25.22 34.58 -15.60
CA ALA A 11 -24.23 34.11 -16.57
C ALA A 11 -22.98 33.52 -15.89
N ARG A 12 -22.51 34.11 -14.78
CA ARG A 12 -21.35 33.59 -14.02
C ARG A 12 -21.63 32.25 -13.34
N ILE A 13 -22.82 32.07 -12.76
CA ILE A 13 -23.24 30.78 -12.20
C ILE A 13 -23.27 29.70 -13.29
N ARG A 14 -23.90 30.00 -14.44
CA ARG A 14 -23.95 29.07 -15.58
C ARG A 14 -22.54 28.70 -16.06
N ARG A 15 -21.63 29.68 -16.15
CA ARG A 15 -20.23 29.44 -16.55
C ARG A 15 -19.49 28.49 -15.62
N LEU A 16 -19.67 28.63 -14.30
CA LEU A 16 -19.07 27.73 -13.31
C LEU A 16 -19.60 26.30 -13.49
N VAL A 17 -20.92 26.13 -13.64
CA VAL A 17 -21.54 24.82 -13.84
C VAL A 17 -21.05 24.18 -15.14
N ASP A 18 -21.07 24.91 -16.26
CA ASP A 18 -20.66 24.40 -17.57
C ASP A 18 -19.18 24.01 -17.60
N ARG A 19 -18.32 24.78 -16.92
CA ARG A 19 -16.90 24.45 -16.82
C ARG A 19 -16.70 23.16 -16.04
N LEU A 20 -17.28 23.02 -14.85
CA LEU A 20 -17.16 21.80 -14.05
C LEU A 20 -17.74 20.58 -14.77
N ARG A 21 -18.86 20.70 -15.50
CA ARG A 21 -19.37 19.62 -16.36
C ARG A 21 -18.36 19.21 -17.43
N THR A 22 -17.72 20.18 -18.06
CA THR A 22 -16.73 19.94 -19.11
C THR A 22 -15.51 19.23 -18.54
N ASP A 23 -15.03 19.66 -17.37
CA ASP A 23 -13.84 19.10 -16.73
C ASP A 23 -14.09 17.66 -16.27
N ILE A 24 -15.31 17.37 -15.77
CA ILE A 24 -15.74 16.00 -15.42
C ILE A 24 -15.88 15.11 -16.67
N ARG A 25 -16.51 15.62 -17.74
CA ARG A 25 -16.73 14.84 -18.99
C ARG A 25 -15.45 14.59 -19.78
N SER A 26 -14.53 15.55 -19.76
CA SER A 26 -13.23 15.42 -20.42
C SER A 26 -12.24 14.58 -19.63
N GLY A 27 -12.51 14.32 -18.34
CA GLY A 27 -11.63 13.57 -17.45
C GLY A 27 -10.49 14.40 -16.84
N GLU A 28 -10.51 15.73 -17.02
CA GLU A 28 -9.63 16.65 -16.26
C GLU A 28 -9.92 16.54 -14.75
N LEU A 29 -11.19 16.37 -14.38
CA LEU A 29 -11.62 15.95 -13.04
C LEU A 29 -12.13 14.51 -13.12
N ARG A 30 -11.37 13.57 -12.57
CA ARG A 30 -11.68 12.15 -12.59
C ARG A 30 -12.70 11.80 -11.53
N SER A 31 -13.42 10.68 -11.71
CA SER A 31 -14.31 10.14 -10.67
C SER A 31 -13.55 9.95 -9.36
N GLY A 32 -14.06 10.56 -8.30
CA GLY A 32 -13.38 10.57 -7.02
C GLY A 32 -12.36 11.71 -6.83
N ASP A 33 -12.23 12.65 -7.73
CA ASP A 33 -11.44 13.86 -7.48
C ASP A 33 -12.23 14.87 -6.66
N TYR A 34 -11.52 15.65 -5.84
CA TYR A 34 -12.13 16.73 -5.08
C TYR A 34 -12.42 17.93 -5.97
N ILE A 35 -13.61 18.50 -5.82
CA ILE A 35 -13.95 19.80 -6.39
C ILE A 35 -13.28 20.88 -5.52
N PRO A 36 -12.67 21.92 -6.14
CA PRO A 36 -12.13 23.05 -5.39
C PRO A 36 -13.14 23.63 -4.40
N SER A 37 -12.64 24.19 -3.30
CA SER A 37 -13.46 24.66 -2.19
C SER A 37 -14.40 25.81 -2.60
N GLU A 38 -15.48 26.02 -1.83
CA GLU A 38 -16.42 27.13 -2.08
C GLU A 38 -15.70 28.51 -2.09
N VAL A 39 -14.60 28.64 -1.33
CA VAL A 39 -13.78 29.86 -1.24
C VAL A 39 -12.95 30.07 -2.50
N GLU A 40 -12.32 29.01 -3.01
CA GLU A 40 -11.50 29.05 -4.23
C GLU A 40 -12.38 29.34 -5.43
N LEU A 41 -13.48 28.58 -5.60
CA LEU A 41 -14.43 28.80 -6.69
C LEU A 41 -15.07 30.19 -6.63
N GLY A 42 -15.35 30.71 -5.43
CA GLY A 42 -15.87 32.06 -5.25
C GLY A 42 -14.88 33.13 -5.74
N SER A 43 -13.61 32.95 -5.41
CA SER A 43 -12.51 33.84 -5.82
C SER A 43 -12.28 33.77 -7.34
N THR A 44 -12.24 32.57 -7.92
CA THR A 44 -11.97 32.37 -9.35
C THR A 44 -13.09 32.91 -10.26
N TYR A 45 -14.35 32.74 -9.86
CA TYR A 45 -15.51 33.11 -10.69
C TYR A 45 -16.17 34.43 -10.29
N GLY A 46 -15.64 35.13 -9.27
CA GLY A 46 -16.21 36.37 -8.76
C GLY A 46 -17.64 36.18 -8.25
N LEU A 47 -17.86 35.10 -7.49
CA LEU A 47 -19.15 34.64 -6.96
C LEU A 47 -19.12 34.62 -5.43
N SER A 48 -20.27 34.81 -4.77
CA SER A 48 -20.35 34.62 -3.32
C SER A 48 -20.41 33.13 -2.98
N LYS A 49 -20.08 32.75 -1.74
CA LYS A 49 -20.17 31.35 -1.26
C LYS A 49 -21.56 30.74 -1.53
N GLU A 50 -22.62 31.52 -1.34
CA GLU A 50 -23.99 31.09 -1.57
C GLU A 50 -24.28 30.84 -3.06
N SER A 51 -23.70 31.64 -3.96
CA SER A 51 -23.82 31.43 -5.41
C SER A 51 -23.08 30.17 -5.87
N VAL A 52 -21.88 29.96 -5.33
CA VAL A 52 -21.08 28.77 -5.61
C VAL A 52 -21.80 27.53 -5.11
N ARG A 53 -22.38 27.58 -3.91
CA ARG A 53 -23.18 26.49 -3.37
C ARG A 53 -24.35 26.13 -4.29
N LYS A 54 -25.11 27.13 -4.77
CA LYS A 54 -26.18 26.90 -5.76
C LYS A 54 -25.68 26.26 -7.05
N ALA A 55 -24.50 26.66 -7.54
CA ALA A 55 -23.90 26.05 -8.73
C ALA A 55 -23.51 24.58 -8.48
N LEU A 56 -22.98 24.28 -7.30
CA LEU A 56 -22.62 22.92 -6.90
C LEU A 56 -23.84 22.05 -6.64
N ASP A 57 -24.91 22.60 -6.05
CA ASP A 57 -26.17 21.89 -5.82
C ASP A 57 -26.79 21.43 -7.15
N ILE A 58 -26.69 22.22 -8.24
CA ILE A 58 -27.09 21.79 -9.59
C ILE A 58 -26.32 20.54 -10.04
N LEU A 59 -25.00 20.50 -9.82
CA LEU A 59 -24.16 19.35 -10.19
C LEU A 59 -24.40 18.12 -9.29
N VAL A 60 -24.81 18.34 -8.03
CA VAL A 60 -25.26 17.28 -7.12
C VAL A 60 -26.60 16.70 -7.59
N GLU A 61 -27.56 17.56 -7.97
CA GLU A 61 -28.84 17.15 -8.55
C GLU A 61 -28.67 16.37 -9.86
N GLU A 62 -27.67 16.74 -10.66
CA GLU A 62 -27.29 16.03 -11.89
C GLU A 62 -26.49 14.73 -11.63
N GLY A 63 -26.16 14.42 -10.38
CA GLY A 63 -25.41 13.23 -10.00
C GLY A 63 -23.94 13.25 -10.45
N MET A 64 -23.41 14.41 -10.87
CA MET A 64 -22.02 14.53 -11.32
C MET A 64 -21.03 14.68 -10.15
N ILE A 65 -21.49 15.17 -9.00
CA ILE A 65 -20.68 15.33 -7.78
C ILE A 65 -21.48 14.90 -6.54
N VAL A 66 -20.79 14.57 -5.45
CA VAL A 66 -21.35 14.23 -4.15
C VAL A 66 -20.81 15.15 -3.06
N LYS A 67 -21.68 15.50 -2.09
CA LYS A 67 -21.34 16.38 -0.97
C LYS A 67 -20.90 15.57 0.25
N ILE A 68 -19.67 15.80 0.72
CA ILE A 68 -19.08 15.12 1.88
C ILE A 68 -18.99 16.11 3.04
N LYS A 69 -19.70 15.81 4.13
CA LYS A 69 -19.77 16.67 5.32
C LYS A 69 -18.35 16.91 5.87
N ARG A 70 -17.96 18.18 6.06
CA ARG A 70 -16.65 18.65 6.55
C ARG A 70 -15.44 18.43 5.63
N VAL A 71 -15.64 17.90 4.42
CA VAL A 71 -14.54 17.65 3.47
C VAL A 71 -14.69 18.48 2.19
N GLY A 72 -15.92 18.62 1.66
CA GLY A 72 -16.19 19.38 0.44
C GLY A 72 -17.04 18.61 -0.55
N ASN A 73 -16.91 18.89 -1.85
CA ASN A 73 -17.61 18.16 -2.91
C ASN A 73 -16.62 17.31 -3.71
N ARG A 74 -17.05 16.17 -4.23
CA ARG A 74 -16.21 15.20 -4.95
C ARG A 74 -16.91 14.73 -6.22
N VAL A 75 -16.19 14.51 -7.32
CA VAL A 75 -16.77 13.95 -8.55
C VAL A 75 -17.37 12.57 -8.28
N ALA A 76 -18.60 12.36 -8.71
CA ALA A 76 -19.31 11.12 -8.50
C ALA A 76 -18.62 9.97 -9.23
N ILE A 77 -18.57 8.82 -8.56
CA ILE A 77 -18.20 7.54 -9.16
C ILE A 77 -19.48 7.03 -9.86
N PRO A 78 -19.43 6.38 -11.04
CA PRO A 78 -20.63 5.94 -11.77
C PRO A 78 -21.63 5.11 -10.94
N ALA A 79 -21.17 4.42 -9.89
CA ALA A 79 -22.02 3.71 -8.94
C ALA A 79 -22.85 4.63 -7.99
N TYR A 80 -22.42 5.89 -7.79
CA TYR A 80 -23.09 6.91 -6.98
C TYR A 80 -24.03 7.81 -7.79
N ALA A 81 -23.72 8.05 -9.07
CA ALA A 81 -24.50 8.92 -9.95
C ALA A 81 -25.91 8.38 -10.29
N GLN A 82 -26.15 7.09 -10.07
CA GLN A 82 -27.46 6.44 -10.27
C GLN A 82 -28.32 6.34 -8.99
N GLY A 83 -28.03 7.13 -7.96
CA GLY A 83 -28.83 7.19 -6.74
C GLY A 83 -30.10 8.04 -6.87
N LYS A 84 -31.04 7.68 -7.75
CA LYS A 84 -32.45 8.08 -7.57
C LYS A 84 -33.16 7.02 -6.74
N MET A 85 -33.57 7.41 -5.52
CA MET A 85 -34.62 6.69 -4.80
C MET A 85 -35.91 6.75 -5.62
N VAL A 86 -36.36 5.60 -6.12
CA VAL A 86 -37.76 5.36 -6.48
C VAL A 86 -38.21 4.10 -5.77
N ASP A 87 -39.04 4.29 -4.76
CA ASP A 87 -39.90 3.24 -4.24
C ASP A 87 -40.88 2.82 -5.34
N ALA A 88 -40.71 1.59 -5.84
CA ALA A 88 -41.74 0.66 -6.36
C ALA A 88 -41.17 -0.17 -7.52
N VAL A 89 -40.86 -1.46 -7.27
CA VAL A 89 -41.52 -2.62 -7.89
C VAL A 89 -41.18 -3.83 -7.02
N GLN A 90 -42.23 -4.54 -6.59
CA GLN A 90 -42.18 -5.78 -5.83
C GLN A 90 -41.65 -6.95 -6.69
N ASP A 91 -41.05 -7.92 -6.01
CA ASP A 91 -40.73 -9.29 -6.44
C ASP A 91 -39.46 -9.54 -7.27
N THR A 92 -38.33 -9.51 -6.55
CA THR A 92 -37.22 -10.47 -6.71
C THR A 92 -36.49 -10.48 -5.36
N GLU A 93 -36.15 -11.67 -4.85
CA GLU A 93 -35.66 -11.90 -3.48
C GLU A 93 -34.66 -10.84 -2.98
N ARG A 94 -34.84 -10.35 -1.75
CA ARG A 94 -33.98 -9.34 -1.10
C ARG A 94 -32.53 -9.85 -1.04
N ARG A 95 -31.74 -9.60 -2.07
CA ARG A 95 -30.31 -9.91 -2.11
C ARG A 95 -29.58 -9.08 -1.06
N THR A 96 -28.84 -9.73 -0.16
CA THR A 96 -28.00 -9.06 0.83
C THR A 96 -26.80 -8.44 0.12
N ILE A 97 -26.62 -7.13 0.17
CA ILE A 97 -25.45 -6.46 -0.42
C ILE A 97 -24.43 -6.11 0.66
N LEU A 98 -23.22 -6.65 0.54
CA LEU A 98 -22.06 -6.30 1.38
C LEU A 98 -21.20 -5.26 0.68
N ARG A 99 -20.72 -4.28 1.43
CA ARG A 99 -19.79 -3.26 0.92
C ARG A 99 -18.37 -3.65 1.32
N PHE A 100 -17.52 -3.90 0.33
CA PHE A 100 -16.14 -4.32 0.54
C PHE A 100 -15.18 -3.24 0.06
N ALA A 101 -14.57 -2.50 0.99
CA ALA A 101 -13.54 -1.51 0.65
C ALA A 101 -12.15 -2.12 0.66
N TYR A 102 -11.37 -1.90 -0.41
CA TYR A 102 -10.11 -2.61 -0.60
C TYR A 102 -9.08 -1.79 -1.35
N TYR A 103 -7.79 -2.08 -1.15
CA TYR A 103 -6.73 -1.42 -1.91
C TYR A 103 -6.82 -1.80 -3.39
N PRO A 104 -6.78 -0.84 -4.34
CA PRO A 104 -6.91 -1.14 -5.77
C PRO A 104 -5.88 -2.15 -6.29
N SER A 105 -4.70 -2.23 -5.67
CA SER A 105 -3.65 -3.18 -6.07
C SER A 105 -4.06 -4.65 -5.90
N MET A 106 -5.07 -4.96 -5.08
CA MET A 106 -5.59 -6.32 -4.92
C MET A 106 -6.19 -6.88 -6.22
N ASP A 107 -6.63 -6.03 -7.15
CA ASP A 107 -7.07 -6.50 -8.47
C ASP A 107 -5.93 -7.26 -9.17
N THR A 108 -4.71 -6.73 -9.09
CA THR A 108 -3.51 -7.35 -9.68
C THR A 108 -2.83 -8.37 -8.79
N GLU A 109 -2.85 -8.16 -7.47
CA GLU A 109 -2.11 -9.00 -6.52
C GLU A 109 -2.84 -10.32 -6.24
N VAL A 110 -4.18 -10.35 -6.30
CA VAL A 110 -4.98 -11.52 -5.93
C VAL A 110 -6.13 -11.84 -6.88
N ASN A 111 -6.28 -11.11 -7.99
CA ASN A 111 -7.44 -11.23 -8.89
C ASN A 111 -8.77 -11.08 -8.12
N MET A 112 -8.88 -9.95 -7.38
CA MET A 112 -9.97 -9.72 -6.43
C MET A 112 -11.35 -9.84 -7.07
N LYS A 113 -11.53 -9.31 -8.29
CA LYS A 113 -12.83 -9.33 -8.99
C LYS A 113 -13.27 -10.74 -9.33
N GLU A 114 -12.35 -11.58 -9.78
CA GLU A 114 -12.58 -12.99 -10.08
C GLU A 114 -12.96 -13.75 -8.79
N ALA A 115 -12.22 -13.53 -7.70
CA ALA A 115 -12.51 -14.14 -6.40
C ALA A 115 -13.90 -13.76 -5.87
N ILE A 116 -14.33 -12.50 -6.07
CA ILE A 116 -15.67 -12.04 -5.71
C ILE A 116 -16.75 -12.64 -6.62
N ALA A 117 -16.51 -12.72 -7.93
CA ALA A 117 -17.46 -13.37 -8.85
C ALA A 117 -17.67 -14.85 -8.47
N GLU A 118 -16.62 -15.56 -8.09
CA GLU A 118 -16.72 -16.93 -7.57
C GLU A 118 -17.52 -17.00 -6.26
N PHE A 119 -17.34 -16.04 -5.35
CA PHE A 119 -18.10 -15.97 -4.11
C PHE A 119 -19.60 -15.76 -4.38
N GLU A 120 -19.95 -14.81 -5.24
CA GLU A 120 -21.34 -14.51 -5.60
C GLU A 120 -22.00 -15.68 -6.34
N SER A 121 -21.26 -16.37 -7.21
CA SER A 121 -21.75 -17.59 -7.86
C SER A 121 -22.02 -18.72 -6.86
N ALA A 122 -21.21 -18.84 -5.81
CA ALA A 122 -21.41 -19.82 -4.74
C ALA A 122 -22.50 -19.39 -3.73
N ASN A 123 -22.83 -18.10 -3.67
CA ASN A 123 -23.77 -17.52 -2.72
C ASN A 123 -24.73 -16.55 -3.43
N PRO A 124 -25.70 -17.03 -4.25
CA PRO A 124 -26.53 -16.18 -5.10
C PRO A 124 -27.35 -15.12 -4.34
N SER A 125 -27.69 -15.40 -3.08
CA SER A 125 -28.42 -14.49 -2.19
C SER A 125 -27.57 -13.33 -1.64
N ILE A 126 -26.25 -13.35 -1.84
CA ILE A 126 -25.32 -12.31 -1.41
C ILE A 126 -24.72 -11.63 -2.65
N GLY A 127 -24.72 -10.30 -2.65
CA GLY A 127 -24.02 -9.47 -3.61
C GLY A 127 -22.91 -8.67 -2.95
N ILE A 128 -21.84 -8.39 -3.68
CA ILE A 128 -20.70 -7.62 -3.18
C ILE A 128 -20.56 -6.33 -3.97
N GLN A 129 -20.70 -5.20 -3.27
CA GLN A 129 -20.32 -3.90 -3.80
C GLN A 129 -18.84 -3.64 -3.46
N LEU A 130 -17.99 -3.76 -4.47
CA LEU A 130 -16.56 -3.44 -4.38
C LEU A 130 -16.34 -1.91 -4.34
N LEU A 131 -15.56 -1.45 -3.36
CA LEU A 131 -15.22 -0.05 -3.11
C LEU A 131 -13.69 0.15 -3.12
N PRO A 132 -13.06 0.24 -4.31
CA PRO A 132 -11.60 0.42 -4.40
C PRO A 132 -11.19 1.77 -3.80
N THR A 133 -10.25 1.75 -2.85
CA THR A 133 -9.79 2.95 -2.13
C THR A 133 -8.37 2.78 -1.58
N PRO A 134 -7.52 3.81 -1.60
CA PRO A 134 -6.23 3.77 -0.90
C PRO A 134 -6.38 3.80 0.63
N PHE A 135 -7.57 4.13 1.16
CA PHE A 135 -7.83 4.24 2.60
C PHE A 135 -9.05 3.39 3.00
N PRO A 136 -8.94 2.05 3.07
CA PRO A 136 -10.08 1.19 3.46
C PRO A 136 -10.54 1.42 4.90
N VAL A 137 -9.62 1.81 5.80
CA VAL A 137 -9.90 2.06 7.22
C VAL A 137 -10.95 3.16 7.40
N ASP A 138 -10.80 4.29 6.70
CA ASP A 138 -11.74 5.43 6.73
C ASP A 138 -13.18 5.01 6.36
N TYR A 139 -13.32 4.04 5.45
CA TYR A 139 -14.63 3.54 5.04
C TYR A 139 -15.34 2.80 6.17
N VAL A 140 -14.59 2.11 7.04
CA VAL A 140 -15.19 1.47 8.23
C VAL A 140 -15.47 2.52 9.31
N GLU A 141 -14.56 3.47 9.54
CA GLU A 141 -14.76 4.56 10.50
C GLU A 141 -16.05 5.35 10.22
N HIS A 142 -16.36 5.56 8.94
CA HIS A 142 -17.55 6.25 8.49
C HIS A 142 -18.77 5.34 8.24
N GLY A 143 -18.69 4.04 8.52
CA GLY A 143 -19.79 3.08 8.35
C GLY A 143 -20.18 2.80 6.89
N ILE A 144 -19.28 3.07 5.96
CA ILE A 144 -19.44 2.89 4.51
C ILE A 144 -19.13 1.45 4.09
N ALA A 145 -18.21 0.76 4.75
CA ALA A 145 -17.84 -0.62 4.42
C ALA A 145 -18.20 -1.62 5.53
N ASP A 146 -18.56 -2.83 5.11
CA ASP A 146 -18.85 -3.98 5.98
C ASP A 146 -17.63 -4.90 6.13
N VAL A 147 -16.79 -4.99 5.09
CA VAL A 147 -15.52 -5.74 5.04
C VAL A 147 -14.45 -4.83 4.46
N ILE A 148 -13.20 -4.95 4.94
CA ILE A 148 -12.06 -4.23 4.38
C ILE A 148 -10.80 -5.08 4.24
N THR A 149 -9.91 -4.69 3.34
CA THR A 149 -8.50 -5.09 3.43
C THR A 149 -7.77 -4.19 4.44
N LEU A 150 -6.88 -4.78 5.22
CA LEU A 150 -6.10 -4.07 6.24
C LEU A 150 -4.63 -4.49 6.16
N THR A 151 -3.73 -3.57 5.84
CA THR A 151 -2.28 -3.84 5.91
C THR A 151 -1.78 -3.86 7.35
N ASN A 152 -0.64 -4.50 7.61
CA ASN A 152 0.03 -4.45 8.90
C ASN A 152 0.49 -3.04 9.30
N TRP A 153 0.80 -2.17 8.32
CA TRP A 153 1.09 -0.75 8.57
C TRP A 153 -0.15 -0.01 9.07
N ASP A 154 -1.28 -0.18 8.40
CA ASP A 154 -2.54 0.47 8.82
C ASP A 154 -3.09 -0.14 10.11
N ALA A 155 -2.86 -1.43 10.36
CA ALA A 155 -3.16 -2.06 11.64
C ALA A 155 -2.32 -1.44 12.78
N LEU A 156 -1.03 -1.15 12.54
CA LEU A 156 -0.20 -0.46 13.52
C LEU A 156 -0.73 0.95 13.82
N LYS A 157 -1.08 1.73 12.78
CA LYS A 157 -1.70 3.05 12.93
C LYS A 157 -2.99 2.99 13.73
N LEU A 158 -3.85 2.02 13.43
CA LEU A 158 -5.11 1.81 14.14
C LEU A 158 -4.91 1.50 15.62
N ARG A 159 -3.91 0.68 15.94
CA ARG A 159 -3.60 0.29 17.33
C ARG A 159 -3.11 1.48 18.17
N GLU A 160 -2.40 2.42 17.56
CA GLU A 160 -1.98 3.66 18.21
C GLU A 160 -3.17 4.63 18.46
N GLN A 161 -4.29 4.42 17.77
CA GLN A 161 -5.49 5.26 17.83
C GLN A 161 -6.69 4.52 18.46
N ASP A 162 -6.44 3.72 19.51
CA ASP A 162 -7.36 2.85 20.30
C ASP A 162 -8.88 2.87 19.95
N PRO A 163 -9.60 4.02 19.93
CA PRO A 163 -10.94 4.13 19.34
C PRO A 163 -11.17 3.41 18.00
N SER A 164 -10.25 3.56 17.03
CA SER A 164 -10.44 2.98 15.69
C SER A 164 -10.13 1.49 15.64
N TRP A 165 -9.34 0.94 16.55
CA TRP A 165 -9.17 -0.52 16.64
C TRP A 165 -10.46 -1.21 17.12
N SER A 166 -11.15 -0.60 18.09
CA SER A 166 -12.39 -1.13 18.68
C SER A 166 -13.54 -1.25 17.67
N MET A 167 -13.46 -0.54 16.54
CA MET A 167 -14.49 -0.57 15.50
C MET A 167 -14.49 -1.85 14.67
N LEU A 168 -13.42 -2.67 14.73
CA LEU A 168 -13.32 -3.90 13.95
C LEU A 168 -13.89 -5.08 14.73
N ALA A 169 -14.65 -5.95 14.06
CA ALA A 169 -15.16 -7.21 14.60
C ALA A 169 -14.03 -8.24 14.80
N SER A 170 -14.30 -9.32 15.54
CA SER A 170 -13.36 -10.46 15.58
C SER A 170 -13.37 -11.15 14.22
N ALA A 171 -12.22 -11.23 13.58
CA ALA A 171 -12.09 -11.92 12.31
C ALA A 171 -12.10 -13.45 12.50
N PRO A 172 -12.54 -14.23 11.49
CA PRO A 172 -12.39 -15.68 11.50
C PRO A 172 -10.91 -16.08 11.64
N HIS A 173 -10.63 -16.99 12.57
CA HIS A 173 -9.31 -17.61 12.72
C HIS A 173 -9.22 -18.88 11.87
N SER A 174 -8.02 -19.20 11.37
CA SER A 174 -7.72 -20.39 10.59
C SER A 174 -6.35 -20.92 10.95
N GLU A 175 -6.25 -22.20 11.29
CA GLU A 175 -4.98 -22.90 11.52
C GLU A 175 -4.18 -23.12 10.22
N ALA A 176 -4.81 -22.89 9.06
CA ALA A 176 -4.17 -23.03 7.77
C ALA A 176 -3.18 -21.89 7.45
N ALA A 177 -3.15 -20.81 8.24
CA ALA A 177 -2.20 -19.72 8.10
C ALA A 177 -1.15 -19.74 9.21
N HIS A 178 0.09 -19.36 8.89
CA HIS A 178 1.17 -19.32 9.87
C HIS A 178 0.84 -18.33 11.02
N PRO A 179 1.04 -18.69 12.31
CA PRO A 179 0.69 -17.83 13.44
C PRO A 179 1.33 -16.42 13.39
N LEU A 180 2.55 -16.32 12.87
CA LEU A 180 3.24 -15.02 12.69
C LEU A 180 2.43 -14.01 11.86
N LEU A 181 1.63 -14.48 10.89
CA LEU A 181 0.84 -13.60 10.03
C LEU A 181 -0.32 -12.92 10.78
N TYR A 182 -0.74 -13.49 11.91
CA TYR A 182 -1.76 -12.91 12.78
C TYR A 182 -1.20 -11.79 13.66
N THR A 183 0.11 -11.79 13.97
CA THR A 183 0.75 -10.89 14.93
C THR A 183 0.41 -9.41 14.73
N PRO A 184 0.41 -8.84 13.51
CA PRO A 184 0.05 -7.44 13.31
C PRO A 184 -1.40 -7.10 13.63
N PHE A 185 -2.28 -8.10 13.62
CA PHE A 185 -3.72 -7.95 13.77
C PHE A 185 -4.22 -8.35 15.17
N LEU A 186 -3.31 -8.68 16.09
CA LEU A 186 -3.66 -8.99 17.48
C LEU A 186 -3.93 -7.71 18.27
N GLY A 187 -5.13 -7.63 18.83
CA GLY A 187 -5.58 -6.57 19.69
C GLY A 187 -5.50 -6.91 21.18
N PRO A 188 -5.99 -6.01 22.04
CA PRO A 188 -6.12 -6.27 23.47
C PRO A 188 -6.89 -7.58 23.73
N ALA A 189 -6.48 -8.32 24.77
CA ALA A 189 -7.03 -9.63 25.14
C ALA A 189 -6.91 -10.75 24.08
N GLY A 190 -6.00 -10.61 23.10
CA GLY A 190 -5.69 -11.68 22.12
C GLY A 190 -6.70 -11.80 20.98
N ARG A 191 -7.66 -10.88 20.87
CA ARG A 191 -8.62 -10.84 19.76
C ARG A 191 -7.92 -10.46 18.45
N THR A 192 -8.17 -11.22 17.39
CA THR A 192 -7.68 -10.91 16.05
C THR A 192 -8.66 -10.00 15.30
N ALA A 193 -8.19 -8.84 14.83
CA ALA A 193 -8.99 -7.87 14.08
C ALA A 193 -9.13 -8.19 12.58
N ALA A 194 -8.17 -8.94 12.00
CA ALA A 194 -8.18 -9.31 10.59
C ALA A 194 -7.67 -10.74 10.37
N ALA A 195 -8.27 -11.46 9.43
CA ALA A 195 -7.79 -12.76 8.97
C ALA A 195 -6.67 -12.55 7.95
N PRO A 196 -5.47 -13.14 8.11
CA PRO A 196 -4.40 -13.06 7.11
C PRO A 196 -4.88 -13.56 5.75
N PHE A 197 -4.58 -12.80 4.71
CA PHE A 197 -5.03 -13.10 3.36
C PHE A 197 -3.86 -13.30 2.39
N VAL A 198 -2.91 -12.38 2.37
CA VAL A 198 -1.66 -12.47 1.61
C VAL A 198 -0.51 -11.82 2.36
N PHE A 199 0.72 -12.20 2.02
CA PHE A 199 1.91 -11.64 2.64
C PHE A 199 3.05 -11.50 1.64
N SER A 200 4.08 -10.74 2.03
CA SER A 200 5.34 -10.71 1.32
C SER A 200 6.48 -10.27 2.24
N PRO A 201 7.59 -11.03 2.34
CA PRO A 201 8.84 -10.43 2.81
C PRO A 201 9.35 -9.38 1.82
N ILE A 202 10.19 -8.46 2.27
CA ILE A 202 11.03 -7.68 1.36
C ILE A 202 12.17 -8.58 0.87
N VAL A 203 12.40 -8.56 -0.44
CA VAL A 203 13.34 -9.45 -1.14
C VAL A 203 14.18 -8.65 -2.13
N LEU A 204 15.26 -9.27 -2.62
CA LEU A 204 15.91 -8.80 -3.84
C LEU A 204 15.27 -9.47 -5.05
N CYS A 205 15.08 -8.68 -6.10
CA CYS A 205 14.85 -9.18 -7.44
C CYS A 205 16.03 -8.77 -8.32
N TYR A 206 16.55 -9.68 -9.14
CA TYR A 206 17.71 -9.42 -9.99
C TYR A 206 17.56 -9.98 -11.40
N ASN A 207 18.13 -9.29 -12.38
CA ASN A 207 18.10 -9.67 -13.79
C ASN A 207 19.23 -10.68 -14.07
N ARG A 208 18.87 -11.92 -14.38
CA ARG A 208 19.84 -13.02 -14.55
C ARG A 208 20.73 -12.81 -15.77
N GLN A 209 20.20 -12.27 -16.86
CA GLN A 209 20.98 -11.99 -18.07
C GLN A 209 22.10 -10.99 -17.81
N HIS A 210 21.86 -9.99 -16.95
CA HIS A 210 22.90 -9.03 -16.58
C HIS A 210 24.04 -9.71 -15.80
N PHE A 211 23.70 -10.58 -14.85
CA PHE A 211 24.70 -11.35 -14.08
C PHE A 211 25.49 -12.29 -14.98
N MET A 212 24.83 -13.04 -15.86
CA MET A 212 25.49 -13.94 -16.80
C MET A 212 26.43 -13.19 -17.76
N SER A 213 26.00 -12.04 -18.28
CA SER A 213 26.79 -11.22 -19.21
C SER A 213 28.07 -10.67 -18.57
N CYS A 214 28.01 -10.35 -17.28
CA CYS A 214 29.17 -9.88 -16.51
C CYS A 214 29.95 -11.01 -15.82
N GLN A 215 29.57 -12.28 -16.04
CA GLN A 215 30.17 -13.46 -15.38
C GLN A 215 30.16 -13.37 -13.85
N LEU A 216 29.08 -12.82 -13.28
CA LEU A 216 28.91 -12.63 -11.83
C LEU A 216 28.08 -13.76 -11.22
N GLU A 217 28.42 -14.14 -9.99
CA GLU A 217 27.55 -15.00 -9.17
C GLU A 217 26.25 -14.27 -8.83
N GLU A 218 25.12 -14.98 -8.97
CA GLU A 218 23.80 -14.48 -8.63
C GLU A 218 23.62 -14.29 -7.10
N PRO A 219 22.77 -13.35 -6.66
CA PRO A 219 22.43 -13.17 -5.25
C PRO A 219 21.94 -14.45 -4.58
N GLN A 220 22.45 -14.72 -3.39
CA GLN A 220 22.11 -15.90 -2.59
C GLN A 220 22.17 -15.62 -1.08
N GLN A 221 21.69 -16.58 -0.28
CA GLN A 221 21.77 -16.51 1.17
C GLN A 221 23.22 -16.26 1.62
N GLY A 222 23.38 -15.41 2.64
CA GLY A 222 24.69 -15.05 3.19
C GLY A 222 25.40 -13.89 2.47
N TRP A 223 24.79 -13.29 1.45
CA TRP A 223 25.29 -12.03 0.89
C TRP A 223 25.26 -10.90 1.93
N THR A 224 26.22 -9.99 1.85
CA THR A 224 26.26 -8.75 2.63
C THR A 224 25.92 -7.55 1.75
N TRP A 225 25.50 -6.45 2.36
CA TRP A 225 25.26 -5.20 1.62
C TRP A 225 26.51 -4.69 0.91
N ASP A 226 27.70 -4.86 1.49
CA ASP A 226 28.97 -4.51 0.84
C ASP A 226 29.23 -5.34 -0.43
N ARG A 227 28.93 -6.66 -0.38
CA ARG A 227 29.03 -7.52 -1.55
C ARG A 227 28.05 -7.07 -2.64
N LEU A 228 26.79 -6.79 -2.28
CA LEU A 228 25.81 -6.27 -3.23
C LEU A 228 26.27 -4.96 -3.88
N LEU A 229 26.82 -4.05 -3.08
CA LEU A 229 27.34 -2.77 -3.56
C LEU A 229 28.51 -2.94 -4.52
N HIS A 230 29.44 -3.84 -4.21
CA HIS A 230 30.53 -4.18 -5.13
C HIS A 230 30.00 -4.73 -6.45
N THR A 231 29.11 -5.73 -6.40
CA THR A 231 28.46 -6.32 -7.58
C THR A 231 27.72 -5.27 -8.41
N SER A 232 26.98 -4.38 -7.74
CA SER A 232 26.25 -3.27 -8.38
C SER A 232 27.17 -2.36 -9.20
N ARG A 233 28.36 -2.03 -8.68
CA ARG A 233 29.35 -1.21 -9.42
C ARG A 233 29.87 -1.93 -10.67
N VAL A 234 30.11 -3.24 -10.60
CA VAL A 234 30.55 -4.04 -11.76
C VAL A 234 29.46 -4.05 -12.83
N LEU A 235 28.21 -4.33 -12.44
CA LEU A 235 27.05 -4.31 -13.35
C LEU A 235 26.90 -2.95 -14.02
N SER A 236 27.04 -1.87 -13.25
CA SER A 236 26.90 -0.50 -13.77
C SER A 236 28.02 -0.15 -14.75
N GLY A 237 29.27 -0.49 -14.42
CA GLY A 237 30.43 -0.20 -15.25
C GLY A 237 30.49 -0.99 -16.55
N GLN A 238 30.07 -2.26 -16.54
CA GLN A 238 30.15 -3.13 -17.73
C GLN A 238 28.93 -2.99 -18.65
N LEU A 239 27.73 -2.77 -18.10
CA LEU A 239 26.49 -2.75 -18.89
C LEU A 239 25.92 -1.35 -19.11
N GLY A 240 26.41 -0.32 -18.41
CA GLY A 240 25.84 1.03 -18.49
C GLY A 240 24.42 1.15 -17.90
N VAL A 241 24.02 0.18 -17.08
CA VAL A 241 22.73 0.15 -16.36
C VAL A 241 22.91 0.66 -14.92
N ILE A 242 21.80 0.83 -14.19
CA ILE A 242 21.87 0.99 -12.74
C ILE A 242 22.04 -0.40 -12.10
N GLY A 243 23.14 -0.63 -11.38
CA GLY A 243 23.43 -1.94 -10.80
C GLY A 243 22.46 -2.34 -9.69
N PHE A 244 22.07 -1.39 -8.83
CA PHE A 244 21.11 -1.57 -7.76
C PHE A 244 20.22 -0.34 -7.65
N ALA A 245 18.92 -0.52 -7.37
CA ALA A 245 18.02 0.58 -7.06
C ALA A 245 16.96 0.21 -6.00
N ALA A 246 16.60 1.18 -5.16
CA ALA A 246 15.49 1.09 -4.23
C ALA A 246 15.01 2.50 -3.87
N HIS A 247 13.69 2.69 -3.78
CA HIS A 247 13.11 3.92 -3.24
C HIS A 247 13.33 3.96 -1.72
N MET A 248 14.48 4.45 -1.29
CA MET A 248 14.94 4.31 0.11
C MET A 248 14.00 4.99 1.12
N GLN A 249 13.31 6.06 0.72
CA GLN A 249 12.35 6.76 1.57
C GLN A 249 11.09 5.93 1.85
N SER A 250 10.82 4.85 1.11
CA SER A 250 9.71 3.95 1.42
C SER A 250 9.79 3.46 2.87
N VAL A 251 8.65 3.52 3.58
CA VAL A 251 8.52 2.90 4.91
C VAL A 251 8.77 1.39 4.87
N ASN A 252 8.80 0.78 3.68
CA ASN A 252 9.09 -0.63 3.46
C ASN A 252 10.56 -0.89 3.08
N ARG A 253 11.45 0.12 3.15
CA ARG A 253 12.86 0.00 2.74
C ARG A 253 13.80 0.40 3.86
N TRP A 254 13.85 1.67 4.25
CA TRP A 254 14.82 2.12 5.25
C TRP A 254 14.69 1.45 6.63
N PRO A 255 13.49 1.04 7.14
CA PRO A 255 13.41 0.39 8.45
C PRO A 255 14.01 -1.02 8.46
N VAL A 256 14.22 -1.64 7.30
CA VAL A 256 14.90 -2.94 7.19
C VAL A 256 16.29 -2.87 7.82
N PHE A 257 17.03 -1.78 7.61
CA PHE A 257 18.39 -1.65 8.15
C PHE A 257 18.38 -1.57 9.67
N LEU A 258 17.39 -0.89 10.26
CA LEU A 258 17.18 -0.87 11.71
C LEU A 258 16.90 -2.27 12.26
N LEU A 259 16.00 -3.01 11.60
CA LEU A 259 15.66 -4.39 11.96
C LEU A 259 16.88 -5.31 11.87
N GLN A 260 17.66 -5.20 10.80
CA GLN A 260 18.86 -6.01 10.60
C GLN A 260 19.96 -5.70 11.62
N ASN A 261 20.00 -4.47 12.13
CA ASN A 261 20.94 -4.05 13.17
C ASN A 261 20.43 -4.29 14.60
N GLY A 262 19.24 -4.86 14.76
CA GLY A 262 18.63 -5.14 16.06
C GLY A 262 18.19 -3.90 16.83
N PHE A 263 18.01 -2.76 16.16
CA PHE A 263 17.57 -1.53 16.81
C PHE A 263 16.15 -1.69 17.37
N ARG A 264 15.96 -1.26 18.62
CA ARG A 264 14.67 -1.14 19.30
C ARG A 264 14.71 0.11 20.16
N LEU A 265 13.65 0.92 20.12
CA LEU A 265 13.47 2.01 21.08
C LEU A 265 13.08 1.41 22.44
N GLN A 266 13.90 1.56 23.48
CA GLN A 266 13.48 1.12 24.82
C GLN A 266 12.62 2.20 25.48
N ASN A 267 11.53 1.77 26.14
CA ASN A 267 10.66 2.67 26.89
C ASN A 267 11.43 3.33 28.06
N GLY A 268 11.48 4.66 28.07
CA GLY A 268 12.12 5.43 29.15
C GLY A 268 13.65 5.50 29.07
N GLU A 269 14.26 5.11 27.95
CA GLU A 269 15.65 5.47 27.67
C GLU A 269 15.72 6.98 27.38
N GLU A 270 16.03 7.76 28.42
CA GLU A 270 16.58 9.10 28.26
C GLU A 270 17.99 8.97 27.66
N GLY A 271 18.21 9.58 26.50
CA GLY A 271 19.53 9.60 25.87
C GLY A 271 19.47 10.01 24.41
N ASP A 272 20.43 10.84 24.02
CA ASP A 272 20.56 11.39 22.67
C ASP A 272 20.58 10.25 21.64
N ALA A 273 19.79 10.36 20.57
CA ALA A 273 19.82 9.48 19.41
C ALA A 273 21.23 9.40 18.80
N VAL A 274 22.07 10.43 18.99
CA VAL A 274 23.51 10.42 18.67
C VAL A 274 24.23 9.24 19.33
N ASP A 275 23.85 8.87 20.55
CA ASP A 275 24.46 7.80 21.34
C ASP A 275 23.90 6.41 21.00
N ARG A 276 23.11 6.28 19.92
CA ARG A 276 22.51 5.02 19.47
C ARG A 276 23.26 4.46 18.25
N PRO A 277 24.37 3.72 18.44
CA PRO A 277 25.22 3.29 17.32
C PRO A 277 24.50 2.38 16.33
N ALA A 278 23.58 1.53 16.80
CA ALA A 278 22.79 0.67 15.93
C ALA A 278 21.86 1.46 15.01
N PHE A 279 21.32 2.58 15.49
CA PHE A 279 20.49 3.49 14.70
C PHE A 279 21.32 4.15 13.60
N TRP A 280 22.42 4.82 13.94
CA TRP A 280 23.26 5.53 12.97
C TRP A 280 23.94 4.62 11.96
N GLU A 281 24.42 3.44 12.36
CA GLU A 281 24.98 2.47 11.42
C GLU A 281 23.95 2.04 10.35
N SER A 282 22.69 1.88 10.74
CA SER A 282 21.59 1.58 9.83
C SER A 282 21.33 2.73 8.85
N LEU A 283 21.30 3.96 9.35
CA LEU A 283 21.08 5.17 8.53
C LEU A 283 22.24 5.45 7.58
N ARG A 284 23.47 5.21 8.01
CA ARG A 284 24.67 5.27 7.15
C ARG A 284 24.59 4.24 6.04
N MET A 285 24.15 3.02 6.34
CA MET A 285 23.96 1.99 5.29
C MET A 285 22.93 2.45 4.26
N ALA A 286 21.77 2.96 4.69
CA ALA A 286 20.76 3.52 3.79
C ALA A 286 21.32 4.67 2.93
N ARG A 287 22.07 5.60 3.55
CA ARG A 287 22.74 6.72 2.85
C ARG A 287 23.75 6.22 1.82
N ASN A 288 24.60 5.25 2.20
CA ASN A 288 25.59 4.66 1.31
C ASN A 288 24.93 4.02 0.09
N LEU A 289 23.81 3.31 0.28
CA LEU A 289 23.04 2.75 -0.82
C LEU A 289 22.49 3.86 -1.72
N ILE A 290 21.85 4.90 -1.19
CA ILE A 290 21.30 6.03 -1.99
C ILE A 290 22.36 6.58 -2.97
N TYR A 291 23.55 6.90 -2.47
CA TYR A 291 24.60 7.48 -3.32
C TYR A 291 25.25 6.49 -4.28
N GLN A 292 25.21 5.19 -3.97
CA GLN A 292 25.78 4.16 -4.83
C GLN A 292 24.82 3.66 -5.91
N GLN A 293 23.51 3.85 -5.72
CA GLN A 293 22.51 3.63 -6.78
C GLN A 293 22.71 4.59 -7.95
N GLY A 294 23.17 5.82 -7.67
CA GLY A 294 23.33 6.88 -8.67
C GLY A 294 24.56 6.77 -9.59
N GLY A 295 25.30 5.64 -9.57
CA GLY A 295 26.58 5.41 -10.25
C GLY A 295 26.91 6.34 -11.42
N ALA A 296 26.55 5.94 -12.65
CA ALA A 296 26.76 6.74 -13.86
C ALA A 296 25.64 7.77 -14.14
N ALA A 297 24.49 7.64 -13.48
CA ALA A 297 23.33 8.51 -13.65
C ALA A 297 22.51 8.61 -12.34
N PRO A 298 22.04 9.81 -11.96
CA PRO A 298 21.18 9.98 -10.79
C PRO A 298 19.90 9.15 -10.86
N PHE A 299 19.54 8.48 -9.75
CA PHE A 299 18.30 7.75 -9.61
C PHE A 299 17.24 8.62 -8.90
N TRP A 300 16.11 8.88 -9.56
CA TRP A 300 15.05 9.76 -9.06
C TRP A 300 13.70 9.02 -9.02
N SER A 301 13.35 8.49 -7.85
CA SER A 301 12.07 7.78 -7.65
C SER A 301 11.10 8.57 -6.78
N GLU A 302 9.83 8.56 -7.15
CA GLU A 302 8.71 9.01 -6.31
C GLU A 302 8.23 7.90 -5.37
N ASN A 303 8.29 6.64 -5.80
CA ASN A 303 7.85 5.49 -5.02
C ASN A 303 8.51 4.17 -5.47
N ASP A 304 8.17 3.07 -4.78
CA ASP A 304 8.72 1.73 -5.07
C ASP A 304 8.47 1.27 -6.53
N ALA A 305 7.37 1.72 -7.17
CA ALA A 305 7.01 1.30 -8.52
C ALA A 305 7.96 1.85 -9.60
N ASP A 306 8.72 2.92 -9.33
CA ASP A 306 9.71 3.44 -10.28
C ASP A 306 10.91 2.49 -10.42
N ALA A 307 11.43 2.00 -9.30
CA ALA A 307 12.50 1.00 -9.29
C ALA A 307 12.05 -0.27 -10.04
N GLU A 308 10.83 -0.72 -9.78
CA GLU A 308 10.22 -1.89 -10.40
C GLU A 308 9.98 -1.72 -11.90
N ARG A 309 9.51 -0.54 -12.32
CA ARG A 309 9.35 -0.21 -13.73
C ARG A 309 10.69 -0.27 -14.46
N TRP A 310 11.75 0.32 -13.91
CA TRP A 310 13.05 0.35 -14.56
C TRP A 310 13.78 -0.99 -14.52
N PHE A 311 13.56 -1.79 -13.48
CA PHE A 311 13.94 -3.20 -13.50
C PHE A 311 13.24 -3.94 -14.65
N ARG A 312 11.92 -3.74 -14.81
CA ARG A 312 11.15 -4.32 -15.90
C ARG A 312 11.66 -3.90 -17.28
N GLU A 313 12.12 -2.67 -17.41
CA GLU A 313 12.68 -2.14 -18.65
C GLU A 313 14.15 -2.55 -18.91
N GLY A 314 14.76 -3.36 -18.02
CA GLY A 314 16.17 -3.76 -18.13
C GLY A 314 17.17 -2.64 -17.83
N ARG A 315 16.72 -1.53 -17.24
CA ARG A 315 17.57 -0.38 -16.88
C ARG A 315 18.19 -0.51 -15.49
N VAL A 316 17.66 -1.41 -14.67
CA VAL A 316 18.17 -1.71 -13.33
C VAL A 316 18.44 -3.22 -13.22
N SER A 317 19.59 -3.59 -12.66
CA SER A 317 19.98 -5.01 -12.54
C SER A 317 19.48 -5.67 -11.27
N ILE A 318 19.40 -4.94 -10.15
CA ILE A 318 18.97 -5.45 -8.84
C ILE A 318 18.05 -4.43 -8.19
N ILE A 319 16.93 -4.88 -7.61
CA ILE A 319 16.03 -4.02 -6.83
C ILE A 319 15.66 -4.64 -5.49
N MET A 320 15.34 -3.80 -4.50
CA MET A 320 14.55 -4.21 -3.33
C MET A 320 13.06 -4.08 -3.65
N THR A 321 12.31 -5.18 -3.54
CA THR A 321 10.88 -5.24 -3.83
C THR A 321 10.15 -6.24 -2.92
N SER A 322 8.89 -6.50 -3.20
CA SER A 322 8.03 -7.48 -2.54
C SER A 322 7.30 -8.29 -3.62
N TYR A 323 6.84 -9.50 -3.30
CA TYR A 323 6.04 -10.34 -4.20
C TYR A 323 4.77 -9.62 -4.71
N PHE A 324 4.26 -8.64 -3.96
CA PHE A 324 3.19 -7.75 -4.45
C PHE A 324 3.63 -6.97 -5.69
N GLY A 325 4.83 -6.35 -5.65
CA GLY A 325 5.38 -5.56 -6.75
C GLY A 325 5.78 -6.38 -7.98
N ILE A 326 6.21 -7.63 -7.78
CA ILE A 326 6.64 -8.53 -8.88
C ILE A 326 5.48 -8.81 -9.87
N ASN A 327 4.22 -8.71 -9.44
CA ASN A 327 3.07 -8.82 -10.34
C ASN A 327 3.12 -7.83 -11.53
N ARG A 328 3.82 -6.69 -11.41
CA ARG A 328 3.92 -5.67 -12.47
C ARG A 328 4.66 -6.12 -13.74
N TRP A 329 5.38 -7.24 -13.69
CA TRP A 329 6.06 -7.83 -14.84
C TRP A 329 5.74 -9.31 -15.06
N ARG A 330 4.65 -9.80 -14.46
CA ARG A 330 4.13 -11.15 -14.66
C ARG A 330 3.93 -11.50 -16.14
N ASP A 331 3.53 -10.54 -16.97
CA ASP A 331 3.21 -10.80 -18.38
C ASP A 331 4.37 -10.40 -19.33
N THR A 332 5.61 -10.44 -18.84
CA THR A 332 6.82 -10.09 -19.60
C THR A 332 7.74 -11.29 -19.77
N GLY A 333 8.74 -11.20 -20.65
CA GLY A 333 9.75 -12.25 -20.87
C GLY A 333 11.06 -12.07 -20.10
N ILE A 334 11.07 -11.25 -19.04
CA ILE A 334 12.30 -10.96 -18.30
C ILE A 334 12.81 -12.22 -17.61
N ASP A 335 14.10 -12.49 -17.76
CA ASP A 335 14.79 -13.55 -17.02
C ASP A 335 15.32 -13.02 -15.69
N TYR A 336 14.68 -13.42 -14.59
CA TYR A 336 14.98 -12.91 -13.26
C TYR A 336 15.01 -13.99 -12.18
N GLY A 337 15.69 -13.68 -11.09
CA GLY A 337 15.66 -14.45 -9.86
C GLY A 337 15.27 -13.58 -8.66
N ILE A 338 14.89 -14.25 -7.59
CA ILE A 338 14.59 -13.67 -6.28
C ILE A 338 15.58 -14.24 -5.27
N SER A 339 16.07 -13.40 -4.38
CA SER A 339 16.83 -13.84 -3.21
C SER A 339 16.34 -13.16 -1.94
N GLU A 340 16.71 -13.73 -0.80
CA GLU A 340 16.66 -13.00 0.47
C GLU A 340 17.48 -11.70 0.37
N LEU A 341 17.19 -10.77 1.29
CA LEU A 341 17.99 -9.56 1.40
C LEU A 341 19.41 -9.89 1.89
N PRO A 342 20.42 -9.11 1.47
CA PRO A 342 21.73 -9.19 2.09
C PRO A 342 21.64 -8.86 3.58
N GLY A 343 22.49 -9.49 4.38
CA GLY A 343 22.58 -9.23 5.81
C GLY A 343 23.40 -7.98 6.12
N LEU A 344 23.02 -7.32 7.22
CA LEU A 344 23.88 -6.38 7.95
C LEU A 344 24.49 -7.11 9.17
N LYS A 345 23.99 -6.88 10.39
CA LYS A 345 24.32 -7.73 11.57
C LYS A 345 23.48 -9.00 11.64
N SER A 346 22.28 -8.97 11.07
CA SER A 346 21.43 -10.13 10.84
C SER A 346 20.87 -10.10 9.42
N ASP A 347 20.28 -11.22 9.00
CA ASP A 347 19.57 -11.39 7.73
C ASP A 347 18.05 -11.18 7.87
N SER A 348 17.64 -10.41 8.89
CA SER A 348 16.23 -10.07 9.11
C SER A 348 15.63 -9.33 7.91
N THR A 349 14.34 -9.54 7.65
CA THR A 349 13.58 -8.82 6.62
C THR A 349 12.24 -8.33 7.18
N LEU A 350 11.74 -7.23 6.62
CA LEU A 350 10.40 -6.74 6.94
C LEU A 350 9.35 -7.63 6.25
N LEU A 351 8.38 -8.10 7.02
CA LEU A 351 7.26 -8.89 6.53
C LEU A 351 6.03 -7.99 6.38
N LEU A 352 5.55 -7.86 5.15
CA LEU A 352 4.30 -7.19 4.81
C LEU A 352 3.16 -8.21 4.88
N VAL A 353 2.04 -7.82 5.50
CA VAL A 353 0.86 -8.68 5.58
C VAL A 353 -0.38 -7.85 5.30
N THR A 354 -1.24 -8.36 4.42
CA THR A 354 -2.58 -7.82 4.18
C THR A 354 -3.60 -8.83 4.69
N GLY A 355 -4.46 -8.38 5.61
CA GLY A 355 -5.55 -9.16 6.17
C GLY A 355 -6.92 -8.66 5.69
N LEU A 356 -7.95 -9.43 6.01
CA LEU A 356 -9.35 -9.11 5.80
C LEU A 356 -10.02 -8.84 7.14
N ALA A 357 -10.50 -7.62 7.35
CA ALA A 357 -11.18 -7.19 8.57
C ALA A 357 -12.67 -6.97 8.32
N ILE A 358 -13.48 -7.13 9.37
CA ILE A 358 -14.93 -6.95 9.32
C ILE A 358 -15.28 -5.75 10.20
N SER A 359 -16.18 -4.88 9.75
CA SER A 359 -16.71 -3.80 10.60
C SER A 359 -17.47 -4.37 11.78
N GLY A 360 -17.20 -3.87 12.99
CA GLY A 360 -17.97 -4.16 14.20
C GLY A 360 -19.42 -3.65 14.12
N LYS A 361 -19.70 -2.74 13.17
CA LYS A 361 -21.05 -2.24 12.84
C LYS A 361 -21.57 -2.80 11.51
N ALA A 362 -20.97 -3.88 10.99
CA ALA A 362 -21.40 -4.49 9.73
C ALA A 362 -22.90 -4.82 9.76
N LYS A 363 -23.62 -4.46 8.69
CA LYS A 363 -25.08 -4.66 8.62
C LYS A 363 -25.46 -6.14 8.58
N TYR A 364 -24.57 -6.98 8.03
CA TYR A 364 -24.79 -8.41 7.82
C TYR A 364 -23.55 -9.21 8.28
N PRO A 365 -23.32 -9.34 9.60
CA PRO A 365 -22.07 -9.86 10.14
C PRO A 365 -21.78 -11.32 9.77
N ASP A 366 -22.81 -12.17 9.63
CA ASP A 366 -22.63 -13.56 9.18
C ASP A 366 -22.21 -13.66 7.72
N ALA A 367 -22.83 -12.85 6.86
CA ALA A 367 -22.45 -12.76 5.44
C ALA A 367 -21.03 -12.20 5.27
N SER A 368 -20.64 -11.19 6.06
CA SER A 368 -19.26 -10.70 6.10
C SER A 368 -18.26 -11.78 6.52
N ARG A 369 -18.58 -12.58 7.55
CA ARG A 369 -17.76 -13.73 7.96
C ARG A 369 -17.66 -14.80 6.88
N ALA A 370 -18.76 -15.08 6.19
CA ALA A 370 -18.78 -16.02 5.08
C ALA A 370 -17.86 -15.58 3.94
N LEU A 371 -17.89 -14.29 3.56
CA LEU A 371 -16.98 -13.73 2.57
C LEU A 371 -15.51 -13.89 2.99
N VAL A 372 -15.16 -13.49 4.22
CA VAL A 372 -13.77 -13.61 4.71
C VAL A 372 -13.30 -15.07 4.70
N ARG A 373 -14.12 -16.01 5.20
CA ARG A 373 -13.79 -17.45 5.16
C ARG A 373 -13.61 -17.96 3.73
N PHE A 374 -14.43 -17.51 2.80
CA PHE A 374 -14.33 -17.91 1.41
C PHE A 374 -13.04 -17.41 0.76
N LEU A 375 -12.66 -16.15 0.97
CA LEU A 375 -11.41 -15.58 0.43
C LEU A 375 -10.16 -16.23 1.05
N CYS A 376 -10.24 -16.65 2.32
CA CYS A 376 -9.18 -17.41 2.98
C CYS A 376 -9.24 -18.93 2.70
N SER A 377 -10.17 -19.41 1.87
CA SER A 377 -10.33 -20.85 1.60
C SER A 377 -9.16 -21.42 0.78
N PRO A 378 -8.89 -22.73 0.86
CA PRO A 378 -7.86 -23.38 0.05
C PRO A 378 -8.01 -23.11 -1.45
N LYS A 379 -9.27 -23.04 -1.95
CA LYS A 379 -9.57 -22.80 -3.35
C LYS A 379 -9.04 -21.43 -3.81
N ILE A 380 -9.45 -20.36 -3.12
CA ILE A 380 -9.06 -18.99 -3.48
C ILE A 380 -7.55 -18.79 -3.28
N GLN A 381 -7.00 -19.29 -2.18
CA GLN A 381 -5.57 -19.16 -1.87
C GLN A 381 -4.69 -19.92 -2.87
N SER A 382 -5.11 -21.12 -3.30
CA SER A 382 -4.44 -21.85 -4.39
C SER A 382 -4.56 -21.11 -5.73
N GLY A 383 -5.71 -20.50 -5.98
CA GLY A 383 -5.94 -19.62 -7.12
C GLY A 383 -4.95 -18.47 -7.17
N ILE A 384 -4.71 -17.79 -6.04
CA ILE A 384 -3.70 -16.72 -5.90
C ILE A 384 -2.31 -17.26 -6.27
N ARG A 385 -1.84 -18.35 -5.65
CA ARG A 385 -0.50 -18.91 -5.96
C ARG A 385 -0.34 -19.25 -7.45
N ARG A 386 -1.35 -19.87 -8.06
CA ARG A 386 -1.30 -20.32 -9.46
C ARG A 386 -1.40 -19.16 -10.43
N SER A 387 -2.22 -18.16 -10.15
CA SER A 387 -2.55 -17.11 -11.10
C SER A 387 -1.75 -15.82 -10.91
N THR A 388 -1.17 -15.55 -9.73
CA THR A 388 -0.38 -14.33 -9.45
C THR A 388 1.00 -14.69 -8.89
N LEU A 389 1.84 -13.68 -8.66
CA LEU A 389 3.14 -13.81 -8.01
C LEU A 389 3.08 -13.56 -6.50
N THR A 390 1.92 -13.17 -5.97
CA THR A 390 1.69 -12.92 -4.55
C THR A 390 1.74 -14.21 -3.74
N LEU A 391 2.25 -14.15 -2.50
CA LEU A 391 2.27 -15.29 -1.59
C LEU A 391 0.94 -15.40 -0.82
N PRO A 392 0.22 -16.53 -0.91
CA PRO A 392 -1.01 -16.76 -0.15
C PRO A 392 -0.70 -16.97 1.33
N ALA A 393 -1.60 -16.55 2.22
CA ALA A 393 -1.47 -16.83 3.65
C ALA A 393 -1.68 -18.31 4.00
N HIS A 394 -2.39 -19.07 3.16
CA HIS A 394 -2.64 -20.50 3.37
C HIS A 394 -1.40 -21.35 3.09
N LEU A 395 -0.92 -22.08 4.10
CA LEU A 395 0.33 -22.84 4.08
C LEU A 395 0.36 -23.91 2.98
N GLU A 396 -0.70 -24.69 2.80
CA GLU A 396 -0.72 -25.69 1.72
C GLU A 396 -0.75 -25.05 0.33
N ALA A 397 -1.39 -23.88 0.17
CA ALA A 397 -1.39 -23.18 -1.11
C ALA A 397 0.01 -22.65 -1.45
N LEU A 398 0.80 -22.26 -0.43
CA LEU A 398 2.17 -21.78 -0.59
C LEU A 398 3.12 -22.86 -1.16
N THR A 399 2.84 -24.14 -0.92
CA THR A 399 3.68 -25.26 -1.39
C THR A 399 3.42 -25.65 -2.85
N ILE A 400 2.37 -25.12 -3.50
CA ILE A 400 2.04 -25.41 -4.89
C ILE A 400 3.20 -25.00 -5.82
N ARG A 401 3.57 -25.90 -6.74
CA ARG A 401 4.63 -25.73 -7.75
C ARG A 401 4.16 -26.00 -9.18
N ASP A 402 3.05 -26.70 -9.35
CA ASP A 402 2.45 -27.03 -10.63
C ASP A 402 1.44 -25.97 -11.09
N GLY A 403 1.19 -25.88 -12.40
CA GLY A 403 0.15 -25.02 -12.96
C GLY A 403 0.30 -23.52 -12.64
N LEU A 404 1.54 -23.06 -12.44
CA LEU A 404 1.85 -21.66 -12.17
C LEU A 404 1.82 -20.88 -13.49
N ALA A 405 0.93 -19.90 -13.60
CA ALA A 405 0.80 -19.02 -14.75
C ALA A 405 1.70 -17.77 -14.64
N GLY A 406 1.97 -17.14 -15.78
CA GLY A 406 2.80 -15.93 -15.87
C GLY A 406 4.30 -16.21 -15.79
N ASN A 407 5.09 -15.16 -15.95
CA ASN A 407 6.54 -15.18 -15.81
C ASN A 407 6.92 -15.43 -14.34
N ARG A 408 7.67 -16.51 -14.11
CA ARG A 408 8.10 -16.97 -12.78
C ARG A 408 9.61 -16.78 -12.63
N PRO A 409 10.08 -16.49 -11.41
CA PRO A 409 11.51 -16.39 -11.17
C PRO A 409 12.19 -17.74 -11.42
N GLN A 410 13.36 -17.74 -12.06
CA GLN A 410 14.15 -18.97 -12.26
C GLN A 410 14.77 -19.48 -10.95
N ARG A 411 14.86 -18.60 -9.95
CA ARG A 411 15.34 -18.91 -8.59
C ARG A 411 14.45 -18.19 -7.58
N GLU A 412 13.90 -18.93 -6.61
CA GLU A 412 13.06 -18.40 -5.53
C GLU A 412 13.65 -18.89 -4.18
N PRO A 413 13.69 -18.07 -3.12
CA PRO A 413 14.11 -18.53 -1.80
C PRO A 413 13.15 -19.58 -1.22
N ASP A 414 13.63 -20.40 -0.27
CA ASP A 414 12.77 -21.34 0.44
C ASP A 414 11.82 -20.59 1.39
N LEU A 415 10.57 -20.47 0.96
CA LEU A 415 9.52 -19.76 1.69
C LEU A 415 9.11 -20.43 3.01
N ASN A 416 9.45 -21.71 3.24
CA ASN A 416 9.17 -22.36 4.52
C ASN A 416 10.19 -21.97 5.60
N GLY A 417 11.40 -21.57 5.21
CA GLY A 417 12.50 -21.21 6.11
C GLY A 417 12.54 -19.74 6.52
N ILE A 418 11.72 -18.87 5.92
CA ILE A 418 11.83 -17.40 6.12
C ILE A 418 11.28 -16.92 7.47
N TRP A 419 10.45 -17.70 8.15
CA TRP A 419 9.66 -17.25 9.30
C TRP A 419 10.51 -16.68 10.44
N GLY A 420 11.66 -17.30 10.72
CA GLY A 420 12.58 -16.85 11.78
C GLY A 420 13.26 -15.50 11.48
N LYS A 421 13.32 -15.10 10.20
CA LYS A 421 13.96 -13.86 9.72
C LYS A 421 12.96 -12.71 9.59
N CYS A 422 11.68 -13.03 9.56
CA CYS A 422 10.61 -12.05 9.36
C CYS A 422 10.40 -11.19 10.61
N LYS A 423 10.35 -9.87 10.43
CA LYS A 423 10.09 -8.87 11.46
C LYS A 423 9.00 -7.90 11.00
N PHE A 424 8.39 -7.19 11.94
CA PHE A 424 7.39 -6.15 11.71
C PHE A 424 7.89 -4.78 12.15
N TYR A 425 7.21 -3.72 11.74
CA TYR A 425 7.50 -2.36 12.23
C TYR A 425 7.46 -2.27 13.75
N SER A 426 6.54 -3.01 14.40
CA SER A 426 6.42 -3.04 15.86
C SER A 426 7.62 -3.64 16.58
N ASP A 427 8.47 -4.42 15.90
CA ASP A 427 9.72 -4.91 16.50
C ASP A 427 10.71 -3.79 16.80
N LEU A 428 10.58 -2.64 16.12
CA LEU A 428 11.39 -1.43 16.37
C LEU A 428 10.95 -0.69 17.63
N GLN A 429 9.75 -0.97 18.15
CA GLN A 429 9.13 -0.24 19.25
C GLN A 429 9.01 1.28 18.98
N LEU A 430 8.96 1.65 17.71
CA LEU A 430 8.70 3.02 17.25
C LEU A 430 7.25 3.13 16.78
N GLY A 431 6.58 4.21 17.19
CA GLY A 431 5.25 4.53 16.68
C GLY A 431 5.27 4.93 15.19
N THR A 432 4.14 4.82 14.51
CA THR A 432 4.02 5.16 13.08
C THR A 432 4.34 6.62 12.81
N LYS A 433 3.88 7.53 13.68
CA LYS A 433 4.23 8.96 13.61
C LYS A 433 5.72 9.19 13.72
N ALA A 434 6.40 8.50 14.65
CA ALA A 434 7.85 8.61 14.80
C ALA A 434 8.57 8.11 13.54
N LEU A 435 8.18 6.94 13.00
CA LEU A 435 8.76 6.43 11.75
C LEU A 435 8.54 7.38 10.56
N GLU A 436 7.36 7.99 10.44
CA GLU A 436 7.07 8.96 9.39
C GLU A 436 7.89 10.25 9.57
N SER A 437 7.95 10.80 10.78
CA SER A 437 8.72 12.01 11.07
C SER A 437 10.23 11.80 10.90
N VAL A 438 10.76 10.69 11.41
CA VAL A 438 12.17 10.30 11.22
C VAL A 438 12.48 10.21 9.73
N ARG A 439 11.63 9.57 8.92
CA ARG A 439 11.80 9.52 7.46
C ARG A 439 11.88 10.91 6.83
N GLU A 440 11.01 11.85 7.24
CA GLU A 440 11.02 13.22 6.71
C GLU A 440 12.31 13.96 7.07
N GLU A 441 12.74 13.88 8.33
CA GLU A 441 13.98 14.52 8.79
C GLU A 441 15.23 13.93 8.12
N LEU A 442 15.24 12.62 7.90
CA LEU A 442 16.36 11.93 7.24
C LEU A 442 16.60 12.37 5.80
N LYS A 443 15.67 13.09 5.17
CA LYS A 443 15.90 13.68 3.83
C LYS A 443 17.10 14.63 3.83
N THR A 444 17.26 15.43 4.88
CA THR A 444 18.38 16.38 5.02
C THR A 444 19.70 15.62 5.20
N TYR A 445 19.73 14.66 6.14
CA TYR A 445 20.87 13.78 6.37
C TYR A 445 21.29 12.95 5.15
N TRP A 446 20.32 12.31 4.49
CA TRP A 446 20.56 11.51 3.28
C TRP A 446 20.96 12.35 2.08
N SER A 447 20.64 13.64 2.08
CA SER A 447 21.12 14.60 1.07
C SER A 447 22.51 15.15 1.37
N LYS A 448 23.15 14.74 2.47
CA LYS A 448 24.42 15.29 2.98
C LYS A 448 24.37 16.81 3.22
N LEU A 449 23.20 17.33 3.55
CA LEU A 449 23.01 18.73 3.93
C LEU A 449 23.32 18.98 5.42
N GLU A 450 23.54 17.91 6.17
CA GLU A 450 23.87 17.94 7.60
C GLU A 450 24.70 16.70 8.00
N ASP A 451 25.29 16.76 9.19
CA ASP A 451 25.99 15.64 9.81
C ASP A 451 25.13 14.86 10.83
N GLU A 452 25.70 13.82 11.44
CA GLU A 452 25.00 12.96 12.42
C GLU A 452 24.67 13.72 13.72
N THR A 453 25.45 14.73 14.08
CA THR A 453 25.24 15.53 15.29
C THR A 453 24.05 16.47 15.10
N GLU A 454 23.98 17.15 13.95
CA GLU A 454 22.88 18.04 13.59
C GLU A 454 21.57 17.28 13.42
N ALA A 455 21.63 16.15 12.71
CA ALA A 455 20.48 15.27 12.51
C ALA A 455 20.01 14.65 13.85
N GLY A 456 20.94 14.21 14.69
CA GLY A 456 20.63 13.62 16.01
C GLY A 456 19.77 14.55 16.87
N LYS A 457 20.17 15.81 17.04
CA LYS A 457 19.40 16.80 17.81
C LYS A 457 17.95 16.94 17.38
N ARG A 458 17.66 16.77 16.07
CA ARG A 458 16.28 16.84 15.55
C ARG A 458 15.53 15.53 15.74
N LEU A 459 16.22 14.41 15.61
CA LEU A 459 15.66 13.08 15.80
C LEU A 459 15.35 12.78 17.26
N ASP A 460 16.11 13.34 18.22
CA ASP A 460 15.85 13.24 19.66
C ASP A 460 14.43 13.68 19.99
N MET A 461 14.03 14.86 19.49
CA MET A 461 12.69 15.43 19.68
C MET A 461 11.55 14.59 19.06
N LEU A 462 11.86 13.60 18.23
CA LEU A 462 10.87 12.78 17.50
C LEU A 462 10.81 11.33 18.00
N ILE A 463 11.86 10.89 18.68
CA ILE A 463 12.05 9.51 19.14
C ILE A 463 11.78 9.39 20.65
N ASP A 464 11.83 10.51 21.39
CA ASP A 464 11.32 10.65 22.77
C ASP A 464 9.78 10.73 22.81
#